data_AF-A0A1P8NG05-F1
#
_entry.id   AF-A0A1P8NG05-F1
#
_cell.length_a   1.000
_cell.length_b   1.000
_cell.length_c   1.000
_cell.angle_alpha   90.00
_cell.angle_beta   90.00
_cell.angle_gamma   90.00
#
_symmetry.space_group_name_H-M   'P 1'
#
loop_
_entity.id
_entity.type
_entity.pdbx_description
1 polymer ?
#
loop_
_entity_poly.entity_id
_entity_poly.type
_entity_poly.pdbx_seq_one_letter_code
_entity_poly.pdbx_strand_id
1 'polypeptide(L)'
;MDEIAREAGVSRTTLHRHFADREALAAAVLRENVEEIEARARTLQGRDDGAAQLFRHVLDVQIVTPWLAQMAARERSSGLAELSGRTKAAFAPLVAQARAAGAAHPGTTAEDVLLALPMMMAALAADHRAGGSDGLARARRILHRGLFTTPPPETG
;
A
#
# COMPACT_ATOMS: atom_id res chain seq x y z
N MET A 1 -5.46 16.26 -13.53
CA MET A 1 -5.53 15.72 -14.91
C MET A 1 -4.41 16.29 -15.74
N ASP A 2 -4.25 17.61 -15.80
CA ASP A 2 -3.22 18.27 -16.63
C ASP A 2 -1.79 17.86 -16.25
N GLU A 3 -1.47 17.84 -14.96
CA GLU A 3 -0.16 17.39 -14.46
C GLU A 3 0.08 15.89 -14.72
N ILE A 4 -0.94 15.05 -14.55
CA ILE A 4 -0.86 13.60 -14.82
C ILE A 4 -0.70 13.33 -16.32
N ALA A 5 -1.42 14.07 -17.16
CA ALA A 5 -1.32 13.98 -18.62
C ALA A 5 0.09 14.36 -19.10
N ARG A 6 0.66 15.44 -18.53
CA ARG A 6 2.04 15.87 -18.78
C ARG A 6 3.05 14.79 -18.38
N GLU A 7 2.89 14.20 -17.20
CA GLU A 7 3.80 13.17 -16.70
C GLU A 7 3.69 11.86 -17.49
N ALA A 8 2.48 11.48 -17.91
CA ALA A 8 2.22 10.30 -18.72
C ALA A 8 2.49 10.49 -20.23
N GLY A 9 2.93 11.69 -20.66
CA GLY A 9 3.20 11.99 -22.07
C GLY A 9 1.96 11.97 -22.98
N VAL A 10 0.76 12.14 -22.42
CA VAL A 10 -0.51 12.11 -23.16
C VAL A 10 -1.20 13.48 -23.17
N SER A 11 -2.06 13.74 -24.16
CA SER A 11 -2.86 14.96 -24.16
C SER A 11 -3.96 14.90 -23.07
N ARG A 12 -4.30 16.06 -22.49
CA ARG A 12 -5.44 16.20 -21.57
C ARG A 12 -6.74 15.65 -22.17
N THR A 13 -6.97 15.88 -23.47
CA THR A 13 -8.15 15.38 -24.19
C THR A 13 -8.16 13.86 -24.28
N THR A 14 -7.01 13.22 -24.50
CA THR A 14 -6.89 11.75 -24.49
C THR A 14 -7.21 11.20 -23.09
N LEU A 15 -6.61 11.79 -22.05
CA LEU A 15 -6.86 11.38 -20.66
C LEU A 15 -8.35 11.52 -20.28
N HIS A 16 -9.00 12.63 -20.66
CA HIS A 16 -10.43 12.84 -20.39
C HIS A 16 -11.37 11.92 -21.19
N ARG A 17 -10.98 11.45 -22.38
CA ARG A 17 -11.77 10.45 -23.12
C ARG A 17 -11.81 9.09 -22.42
N HIS A 18 -10.73 8.73 -21.72
CA HIS A 18 -10.66 7.48 -20.97
C HIS A 18 -11.17 7.61 -19.53
N PHE A 19 -11.01 8.79 -18.93
CA PHE A 19 -11.40 9.05 -17.54
C PHE A 19 -12.16 10.38 -17.47
N ALA A 20 -13.46 10.29 -17.15
CA ALA A 20 -14.33 11.47 -17.07
C ALA A 20 -13.80 12.53 -16.09
N ASP A 21 -13.25 12.08 -14.96
CA ASP A 21 -12.70 12.91 -13.90
C ASP A 21 -11.48 12.24 -13.20
N ARG A 22 -10.95 12.92 -12.17
CA ARG A 22 -9.82 12.41 -11.37
C ARG A 22 -10.19 11.17 -10.56
N GLU A 23 -11.45 11.00 -10.20
CA GLU A 23 -11.92 9.88 -9.38
C GLU A 23 -11.97 8.59 -10.22
N ALA A 24 -12.47 8.68 -11.46
CA ALA A 24 -12.46 7.60 -12.44
C ALA A 24 -11.03 7.12 -12.74
N LEU A 25 -10.09 8.07 -12.88
CA LEU A 25 -8.67 7.75 -13.01
C LEU A 25 -8.10 7.09 -11.75
N ALA A 26 -8.37 7.65 -10.56
CA ALA A 26 -7.89 7.09 -9.30
C ALA A 26 -8.40 5.66 -9.07
N ALA A 27 -9.68 5.40 -9.36
CA ALA A 27 -10.29 4.08 -9.25
C ALA A 27 -9.66 3.07 -10.21
N ALA A 28 -9.32 3.49 -11.44
CA ALA A 28 -8.63 2.63 -12.41
C ALA A 28 -7.21 2.28 -11.94
N VAL A 29 -6.44 3.28 -11.48
CA VAL A 29 -5.09 3.05 -10.96
C VAL A 29 -5.11 2.21 -9.68
N LEU A 30 -6.06 2.43 -8.78
CA LEU A 30 -6.22 1.60 -7.58
C LEU A 30 -6.56 0.15 -7.94
N ARG A 31 -7.37 -0.07 -8.98
CA ARG A 31 -7.68 -1.42 -9.47
C ARG A 31 -6.42 -2.12 -9.99
N GLU A 32 -5.64 -1.45 -10.81
CA GLU A 32 -4.37 -1.97 -11.35
C GLU A 32 -3.38 -2.28 -10.21
N ASN A 33 -3.23 -1.39 -9.24
CA ASN A 33 -2.40 -1.62 -8.06
C ASN A 33 -2.87 -2.85 -7.26
N VAL A 34 -4.18 -3.04 -7.08
CA VAL A 34 -4.71 -4.24 -6.40
C VAL A 34 -4.42 -5.51 -7.20
N GLU A 35 -4.53 -5.47 -8.52
CA GLU A 35 -4.16 -6.60 -9.39
C GLU A 35 -2.67 -6.95 -9.28
N GLU A 36 -1.79 -5.96 -9.21
CA GLU A 36 -0.36 -6.15 -8.96
C GLU A 36 -0.10 -6.75 -7.58
N ILE A 37 -0.78 -6.24 -6.53
CA ILE A 37 -0.69 -6.79 -5.17
C ILE A 37 -1.11 -8.26 -5.15
N GLU A 38 -2.23 -8.60 -5.79
CA GLU A 38 -2.71 -9.98 -5.88
C GLU A 38 -1.71 -10.87 -6.64
N ALA A 39 -1.18 -10.38 -7.77
CA ALA A 39 -0.17 -11.10 -8.54
C ALA A 39 1.08 -11.36 -7.71
N ARG A 40 1.58 -10.33 -7.02
CA ARG A 40 2.77 -10.45 -6.18
C ARG A 40 2.50 -11.35 -4.97
N ALA A 41 1.33 -11.28 -4.36
CA ALA A 41 0.95 -12.16 -3.27
C ALA A 41 1.01 -13.64 -3.69
N ARG A 42 0.53 -13.98 -4.90
CA ARG A 42 0.66 -15.33 -5.47
C ARG A 42 2.12 -15.78 -5.58
N THR A 43 3.02 -14.90 -6.02
CA THR A 43 4.46 -15.25 -6.11
C THR A 43 5.15 -15.45 -4.76
N LEU A 44 4.54 -14.95 -3.67
CA LEU A 44 5.10 -15.00 -2.32
C LEU A 44 4.51 -16.15 -1.48
N GLN A 45 3.58 -16.93 -2.03
CA GLN A 45 2.99 -18.08 -1.34
C GLN A 45 4.07 -19.10 -0.96
N GLY A 46 3.94 -19.66 0.24
CA GLY A 46 4.90 -20.63 0.80
C GLY A 46 6.19 -20.01 1.35
N ARG A 47 6.37 -18.69 1.26
CA ARG A 47 7.51 -18.00 1.88
C ARG A 47 7.14 -17.49 3.27
N ASP A 48 7.99 -17.77 4.24
CA ASP A 48 7.77 -17.33 5.63
C ASP A 48 7.83 -15.80 5.77
N ASP A 49 8.64 -15.14 4.94
CA ASP A 49 8.76 -13.68 4.87
C ASP A 49 7.79 -13.02 3.88
N GLY A 50 6.89 -13.79 3.25
CA GLY A 50 6.02 -13.32 2.18
C GLY A 50 5.12 -12.14 2.58
N ALA A 51 4.56 -12.17 3.78
CA ALA A 51 3.73 -11.07 4.30
C ALA A 51 4.54 -9.77 4.47
N ALA A 52 5.76 -9.85 5.01
CA ALA A 52 6.64 -8.71 5.19
C ALA A 52 7.08 -8.12 3.85
N GLN A 53 7.36 -8.97 2.86
CA GLN A 53 7.71 -8.53 1.51
C GLN A 53 6.56 -7.84 0.79
N LEU A 54 5.35 -8.38 0.88
CA LEU A 54 4.17 -7.75 0.28
C LEU A 54 3.85 -6.43 0.99
N PHE A 55 3.94 -6.38 2.32
CA PHE A 55 3.73 -5.17 3.10
C PHE A 55 4.68 -4.05 2.66
N ARG A 56 5.97 -4.36 2.53
CA ARG A 56 6.98 -3.44 1.98
C ARG A 56 6.59 -2.92 0.60
N HIS A 57 6.20 -3.79 -0.32
CA HIS A 57 5.82 -3.39 -1.67
C HIS A 57 4.69 -2.37 -1.67
N VAL A 58 3.63 -2.66 -0.91
CA VAL A 58 2.46 -1.78 -0.82
C VAL A 58 2.83 -0.43 -0.22
N LEU A 59 3.69 -0.41 0.80
CA LEU A 59 4.23 0.83 1.35
C LEU A 59 5.00 1.63 0.30
N ASP A 60 5.89 0.99 -0.46
CA ASP A 60 6.71 1.65 -1.47
C ASP A 60 5.82 2.31 -2.55
N VAL A 61 4.78 1.61 -3.01
CA VAL A 61 3.79 2.14 -3.97
C VAL A 61 3.02 3.35 -3.38
N GLN A 62 2.61 3.28 -2.11
CA GLN A 62 1.88 4.38 -1.46
C GLN A 62 2.72 5.64 -1.26
N ILE A 63 4.01 5.49 -0.97
CA ILE A 63 4.94 6.62 -0.78
C ILE A 63 5.16 7.36 -2.09
N VAL A 64 5.31 6.63 -3.21
CA VAL A 64 5.48 7.24 -4.54
C VAL A 64 4.20 7.96 -5.00
N THR A 65 3.03 7.49 -4.56
CA THR A 65 1.75 8.06 -4.98
C THR A 65 0.82 8.46 -3.82
N PRO A 66 1.20 9.47 -2.99
CA PRO A 66 0.45 9.83 -1.78
C PRO A 66 -0.97 10.32 -2.03
N TRP A 67 -1.23 10.87 -3.21
CA TRP A 67 -2.56 11.38 -3.57
C TRP A 67 -3.58 10.25 -3.76
N LEU A 68 -3.16 9.06 -4.21
CA LEU A 68 -4.02 7.88 -4.31
C LEU A 68 -4.41 7.37 -2.92
N ALA A 69 -3.46 7.34 -1.98
CA ALA A 69 -3.74 6.96 -0.59
C ALA A 69 -4.73 7.93 0.07
N GLN A 70 -4.59 9.23 -0.20
CA GLN A 70 -5.54 10.25 0.30
C GLN A 70 -6.94 10.11 -0.31
N MET A 71 -7.05 9.78 -1.60
CA MET A 71 -8.35 9.55 -2.23
C MET A 71 -9.00 8.27 -1.69
N ALA A 72 -8.23 7.19 -1.55
CA ALA A 72 -8.68 5.95 -0.94
C ALA A 72 -9.14 6.16 0.52
N ALA A 73 -8.53 7.06 1.28
CA ALA A 73 -8.94 7.33 2.66
C ALA A 73 -10.23 8.17 2.77
N ARG A 74 -10.57 8.98 1.75
CA ARG A 74 -11.70 9.92 1.76
C ARG A 74 -12.99 9.31 1.22
N GLU A 75 -12.87 8.35 0.30
CA GLU A 75 -14.00 7.83 -0.43
C GLU A 75 -14.67 6.67 0.33
N ARG A 76 -16.00 6.64 0.38
CA ARG A 76 -16.77 5.51 0.96
C ARG A 76 -17.60 4.79 -0.11
N SER A 77 -17.11 4.79 -1.34
CA SER A 77 -17.79 4.12 -2.46
C SER A 77 -17.67 2.60 -2.36
N SER A 78 -18.66 1.89 -2.91
CA SER A 78 -18.70 0.42 -2.92
C SER A 78 -17.48 -0.19 -3.63
N GLY A 79 -17.02 0.42 -4.71
CA GLY A 79 -15.84 -0.05 -5.47
C GLY A 79 -14.54 0.01 -4.66
N LEU A 80 -14.37 1.02 -3.81
CA LEU A 80 -13.18 1.11 -2.97
C LEU A 80 -13.21 0.10 -1.81
N ALA A 81 -14.39 -0.17 -1.25
CA ALA A 81 -14.57 -1.23 -0.27
C ALA A 81 -14.23 -2.61 -0.86
N GLU A 82 -14.62 -2.86 -2.12
CA GLU A 82 -14.25 -4.07 -2.86
C GLU A 82 -12.73 -4.19 -3.03
N LEU A 83 -12.05 -3.13 -3.51
CA LEU A 83 -10.60 -3.11 -3.68
C LEU A 83 -9.85 -3.31 -2.35
N SER A 84 -10.35 -2.73 -1.26
CA SER A 84 -9.81 -2.94 0.09
C SER A 84 -9.98 -4.40 0.54
N GLY A 85 -11.15 -4.99 0.28
CA GLY A 85 -11.44 -6.40 0.55
C GLY A 85 -10.52 -7.36 -0.23
N ARG A 86 -10.27 -7.07 -1.50
CA ARG A 86 -9.32 -7.81 -2.35
C ARG A 86 -7.89 -7.72 -1.82
N THR A 87 -7.44 -6.53 -1.46
CA THR A 87 -6.13 -6.32 -0.84
C THR A 87 -5.99 -7.12 0.46
N LYS A 88 -7.01 -7.09 1.32
CA LYS A 88 -7.06 -7.90 2.55
C LYS A 88 -6.94 -9.39 2.25
N ALA A 89 -7.71 -9.88 1.27
CA ALA A 89 -7.70 -11.28 0.88
C ALA A 89 -6.34 -11.73 0.34
N ALA A 90 -5.59 -10.85 -0.34
CA ALA A 90 -4.23 -11.12 -0.80
C ALA A 90 -3.24 -11.27 0.37
N PHE A 91 -3.38 -10.48 1.45
CA PHE A 91 -2.52 -10.56 2.63
C PHE A 91 -2.83 -11.75 3.54
N ALA A 92 -4.10 -12.09 3.72
CA ALA A 92 -4.55 -13.09 4.69
C ALA A 92 -3.77 -14.43 4.68
N PRO A 93 -3.57 -15.11 3.53
CA PRO A 93 -2.83 -16.37 3.50
C PRO A 93 -1.34 -16.19 3.84
N LEU A 94 -0.73 -15.07 3.43
CA LEU A 94 0.67 -14.78 3.74
C LEU A 94 0.87 -14.49 5.23
N VAL A 95 -0.07 -13.78 5.85
CA VAL A 95 -0.03 -13.51 7.30
C VAL A 95 -0.21 -14.79 8.10
N ALA A 96 -1.11 -15.68 7.68
CA ALA A 96 -1.29 -16.98 8.31
C ALA A 96 -0.01 -17.84 8.23
N GLN A 97 0.63 -17.88 7.05
CA GLN A 97 1.91 -18.57 6.85
C GLN A 97 3.02 -17.97 7.72
N ALA A 98 3.19 -16.65 7.71
CA ALA A 98 4.21 -15.97 8.49
C ALA A 98 4.02 -16.22 9.99
N ARG A 99 2.78 -16.27 10.49
CA ARG A 99 2.49 -16.63 11.89
C ARG A 99 2.84 -18.07 12.21
N ALA A 100 2.47 -19.01 11.35
CA ALA A 100 2.78 -20.43 11.53
C ALA A 100 4.31 -20.67 11.56
N ALA A 101 5.06 -19.92 10.76
CA ALA A 101 6.53 -19.96 10.70
C ALA A 101 7.22 -19.11 11.79
N GLY A 102 6.48 -18.38 12.61
CA GLY A 102 7.04 -17.46 13.62
C GLY A 102 7.74 -16.23 13.03
N ALA A 103 7.52 -15.92 11.75
CA ALA A 103 7.99 -14.72 11.04
C ALA A 103 7.09 -13.48 11.25
N ALA A 104 5.88 -13.69 11.79
CA ALA A 104 4.97 -12.64 12.27
C ALA A 104 4.60 -12.88 13.75
N HIS A 105 4.27 -11.80 14.47
CA HIS A 105 3.86 -11.92 15.87
C HIS A 105 2.58 -12.78 16.00
N PRO A 106 2.39 -13.54 17.10
CA PRO A 106 1.28 -14.50 17.24
C PRO A 106 -0.13 -13.91 17.11
N GLY A 107 -0.28 -12.59 17.29
CA GLY A 107 -1.55 -11.86 17.16
C GLY A 107 -1.76 -11.15 15.82
N THR A 108 -0.78 -11.13 14.92
CA THR A 108 -0.86 -10.34 13.69
C THR A 108 -1.99 -10.82 12.77
N THR A 109 -2.84 -9.90 12.33
CA THR A 109 -3.91 -10.16 11.36
C THR A 109 -3.66 -9.39 10.06
N ALA A 110 -4.40 -9.74 9.00
CA ALA A 110 -4.34 -8.96 7.76
C ALA A 110 -4.85 -7.53 7.98
N GLU A 111 -5.80 -7.36 8.90
CA GLU A 111 -6.34 -6.08 9.34
C GLU A 111 -5.27 -5.21 9.99
N ASP A 112 -4.42 -5.78 10.85
CA ASP A 112 -3.30 -5.04 11.46
C ASP A 112 -2.29 -4.57 10.41
N VAL A 113 -1.99 -5.43 9.44
CA VAL A 113 -1.10 -5.09 8.31
C VAL A 113 -1.69 -3.97 7.47
N LEU A 114 -3.00 -4.01 7.19
CA LEU A 114 -3.68 -2.96 6.44
C LEU A 114 -3.80 -1.65 7.23
N LEU A 115 -3.98 -1.70 8.55
CA LEU A 115 -4.01 -0.53 9.43
C LEU A 115 -2.66 0.20 9.46
N ALA A 116 -1.55 -0.53 9.33
CA ALA A 116 -0.22 0.07 9.26
C ALA A 116 -0.01 0.98 8.05
N LEU A 117 -0.74 0.77 6.95
CA LEU A 117 -0.64 1.59 5.74
C LEU A 117 -1.07 3.05 5.97
N PRO A 118 -2.30 3.36 6.44
CA PRO A 118 -2.68 4.73 6.76
C PRO A 118 -1.86 5.31 7.92
N MET A 119 -1.40 4.50 8.88
CA MET A 119 -0.48 4.96 9.93
C MET A 119 0.84 5.48 9.36
N MET A 120 1.39 4.82 8.33
CA MET A 120 2.57 5.30 7.61
C MET A 120 2.31 6.67 6.98
N MET A 121 1.19 6.81 6.27
CA MET A 121 0.87 8.08 5.59
C MET A 121 0.67 9.22 6.58
N ALA A 122 0.06 8.95 7.74
CA ALA A 122 -0.07 9.91 8.83
C ALA A 122 1.30 10.31 9.40
N ALA A 123 2.21 9.35 9.58
CA ALA A 123 3.58 9.62 10.04
C ALA A 123 4.37 10.47 9.03
N LEU A 124 4.27 10.17 7.74
CA LEU A 124 4.90 10.96 6.67
C LEU A 124 4.37 12.41 6.65
N ALA A 125 3.04 12.58 6.77
CA ALA A 125 2.43 13.91 6.84
C ALA A 125 2.83 14.68 8.10
N ALA A 126 3.12 14.00 9.22
CA ALA A 126 3.64 14.64 10.42
C ALA A 126 5.12 15.04 10.25
N ASP A 127 5.94 14.17 9.66
CA ASP A 127 7.37 14.42 9.40
C ASP A 127 7.58 15.62 8.48
N HIS A 128 6.83 15.71 7.38
CA HIS A 128 6.86 16.85 6.48
C HIS A 128 6.51 18.18 7.18
N ARG A 129 5.52 18.17 8.09
CA ARG A 129 5.16 19.37 8.87
C ARG A 129 6.23 19.77 9.87
N ALA A 130 7.02 18.81 10.36
CA ALA A 130 8.11 19.04 11.29
C ALA A 130 9.44 19.42 10.58
N GLY A 131 9.50 19.38 9.24
CA GLY A 131 10.72 19.64 8.48
C GLY A 131 11.78 18.53 8.60
N GLY A 132 11.38 17.32 9.01
CA GLY A 132 12.25 16.15 9.14
C GLY A 132 12.42 15.37 7.84
N SER A 133 13.53 14.62 7.72
CA SER A 133 13.84 13.72 6.59
C SER A 133 13.83 12.23 6.96
N ASP A 134 13.78 11.90 8.26
CA ASP A 134 14.05 10.56 8.77
C ASP A 134 12.79 9.85 9.31
N GLY A 135 11.66 10.55 9.40
CA GLY A 135 10.43 10.04 10.01
C GLY A 135 9.87 8.86 9.23
N LEU A 136 9.97 8.87 7.90
CA LEU A 136 9.56 7.77 7.04
C LEU A 136 10.32 6.47 7.35
N ALA A 137 11.65 6.53 7.34
CA ALA A 137 12.49 5.36 7.61
C ALA A 137 12.27 4.83 9.04
N ARG A 138 12.07 5.74 10.02
CA ARG A 138 11.75 5.37 11.39
C ARG A 138 10.37 4.71 11.51
N ALA A 139 9.34 5.28 10.90
CA ALA A 139 7.98 4.73 10.90
C ALA A 139 7.95 3.34 10.27
N ARG A 140 8.65 3.14 9.13
CA ARG A 140 8.81 1.83 8.49
C ARG A 140 9.37 0.79 9.43
N ARG A 141 10.45 1.12 10.16
CA ARG A 141 11.06 0.20 11.13
C ARG A 141 10.13 -0.10 12.29
N ILE A 142 9.40 0.89 12.81
CA ILE A 142 8.44 0.69 13.92
C ILE A 142 7.31 -0.24 13.48
N LEU A 143 6.67 0.04 12.35
CA LEU A 143 5.57 -0.77 11.82
C LEU A 143 6.03 -2.19 11.52
N HIS A 144 7.21 -2.35 10.90
CA HIS A 144 7.76 -3.67 10.63
C HIS A 144 8.00 -4.47 11.92
N ARG A 145 8.67 -3.89 12.92
CA ARG A 145 8.94 -4.55 14.21
C ARG A 145 7.66 -4.85 15.01
N GLY A 146 6.63 -4.05 14.82
CA GLY A 146 5.32 -4.26 15.46
C GLY A 146 4.53 -5.41 14.85
N LEU A 147 4.73 -5.72 13.56
CA LEU A 147 3.97 -6.76 12.84
C LEU A 147 4.76 -8.07 12.66
N PHE A 148 6.07 -7.95 12.44
CA PHE A 148 6.96 -9.03 12.03
C PHE A 148 8.12 -9.23 13.01
N THR A 149 8.57 -10.48 13.10
CA THR A 149 9.74 -10.88 13.91
C THR A 149 11.02 -10.95 13.07
N THR A 150 10.88 -10.93 11.74
CA THR A 150 12.00 -10.84 10.81
C THR A 150 12.69 -9.48 10.93
N PRO A 151 14.00 -9.41 10.61
CA PRO A 151 14.68 -8.12 10.55
C PRO A 151 14.01 -7.24 9.48
N PRO A 152 13.85 -5.92 9.74
CA PRO A 152 13.36 -5.02 8.71
C PRO A 152 14.34 -5.03 7.53
N PRO A 153 13.83 -5.03 6.28
CA PRO A 153 14.70 -5.02 5.10
C PRO A 153 15.59 -3.78 5.14
N GLU A 154 16.87 -3.95 4.81
CA GLU A 154 17.80 -2.82 4.70
C GLU A 154 17.24 -1.82 3.68
N THR A 155 17.09 -0.57 4.11
CA THR A 155 16.79 0.55 3.21
C THR A 155 18.02 0.77 2.34
N GLY A 156 17.99 0.25 1.12
CA GLY A 156 18.85 0.68 0.03
C GLY A 156 18.41 2.03 -0.53
#